data_AF-A0A7J8T8X9-F1
#
_entry.id   AF-A0A7J8T8X9-F1
#
_cell.length_a   1.000
_cell.length_b   1.000
_cell.length_c   1.000
_cell.angle_alpha   90.00
_cell.angle_beta   90.00
_cell.angle_gamma   90.00
#
_symmetry.space_group_name_H-M   'P 1'
#
loop_
_entity.id
_entity.type
_entity.pdbx_description
1 polymer ?
#
loop_
_entity_poly.entity_id
_entity_poly.type
_entity_poly.pdbx_seq_one_letter_code
_entity_poly.pdbx_strand_id
1 'polypeptide(L)'
;MVTALKKEINELKGELKIFKAAIGNGMLASKPNPQAMDVPKPKAFKGPRFASEVDNFFWAMEQYFHAMNIEDDVTKYVEDEARVKLRWLTQ
;
A
#
# COMPACT_ATOMS: atom_id res chain seq x y z
N MET A 1 -0.65 45.30 4.17
CA MET A 1 0.25 44.16 4.41
C MET A 1 -0.44 43.06 5.21
N VAL A 2 -0.85 43.30 6.46
CA VAL A 2 -1.57 42.29 7.29
C VAL A 2 -2.88 41.80 6.67
N THR A 3 -3.60 42.67 5.96
CA THR A 3 -4.84 42.33 5.24
C THR A 3 -4.61 41.42 4.03
N ALA A 4 -3.50 41.60 3.32
CA ALA A 4 -3.12 40.76 2.19
C ALA A 4 -2.70 39.36 2.67
N LEU A 5 -1.90 39.29 3.73
CA LEU A 5 -1.51 38.02 4.35
C LEU A 5 -2.70 37.22 4.89
N LYS A 6 -3.70 37.89 5.48
CA LYS A 6 -4.94 37.23 5.91
C LYS A 6 -5.73 36.64 4.74
N LYS A 7 -5.69 37.28 3.57
CA LYS A 7 -6.34 36.78 2.36
C LYS A 7 -5.65 35.49 1.89
N GLU A 8 -4.32 35.52 1.75
CA GLU A 8 -3.52 34.35 1.34
C GLU A 8 -3.69 33.16 2.31
N ILE A 9 -3.70 33.40 3.62
CA ILE A 9 -3.92 32.33 4.61
C ILE A 9 -5.30 31.68 4.43
N ASN A 10 -6.34 32.45 4.11
CA ASN A 10 -7.67 31.90 3.88
C ASN A 10 -7.75 31.11 2.58
N GLU A 11 -7.03 31.56 1.55
CA GLU A 11 -6.94 30.89 0.24
C GLU A 11 -6.23 29.53 0.37
N LEU A 12 -5.06 29.50 1.03
CA LEU A 12 -4.31 28.28 1.33
C LEU A 12 -5.10 27.29 2.21
N LYS A 13 -5.88 27.79 3.17
CA LYS A 13 -6.78 26.94 3.98
C LYS A 13 -7.89 26.31 3.14
N GLY A 14 -8.39 27.02 2.12
CA GLY A 14 -9.36 26.51 1.15
C GLY A 14 -8.78 25.36 0.34
N GLU A 15 -7.59 25.56 -0.23
CA GLU A 15 -6.87 24.54 -1.00
C GLU A 15 -6.54 23.30 -0.17
N LEU A 16 -6.06 23.48 1.07
CA LEU A 16 -5.79 22.38 1.99
C LEU A 16 -7.05 21.56 2.32
N LYS A 17 -8.21 22.22 2.43
CA LYS A 17 -9.48 21.53 2.67
C LYS A 17 -9.88 20.65 1.48
N ILE A 18 -9.69 21.14 0.25
CA ILE A 18 -9.95 20.38 -0.98
C ILE A 18 -8.98 19.20 -1.08
N PHE A 19 -7.68 19.43 -0.85
CA PHE A 19 -6.66 18.39 -0.91
C PHE A 19 -6.93 17.29 0.14
N LYS A 20 -7.26 17.68 1.38
CA LYS A 20 -7.61 16.74 2.45
C LYS A 20 -8.86 15.92 2.10
N ALA A 21 -9.87 16.55 1.49
CA ALA A 21 -11.07 15.84 1.02
C ALA A 21 -10.76 14.89 -0.14
N ALA A 22 -9.91 15.28 -1.09
CA ALA A 22 -9.48 14.44 -2.20
C ALA A 22 -8.68 13.20 -1.73
N ILE A 23 -7.83 13.38 -0.71
CA ILE A 23 -7.12 12.27 -0.05
C ILE A 23 -8.10 11.35 0.67
N GLY A 24 -9.02 11.92 1.46
CA GLY A 24 -10.02 11.15 2.22
C GLY A 24 -11.00 10.37 1.33
N ASN A 25 -11.32 10.90 0.15
CA ASN A 25 -12.19 10.27 -0.85
C ASN A 25 -11.47 9.18 -1.66
N GLY A 26 -10.25 8.79 -1.26
CA GLY A 26 -9.58 7.62 -1.81
C GLY A 26 -8.92 7.83 -3.16
N MET A 27 -8.85 9.06 -3.67
CA MET A 27 -8.17 9.37 -4.95
C MET A 27 -6.65 9.09 -4.89
N LEU A 28 -6.08 9.00 -3.67
CA LEU A 28 -4.74 8.47 -3.42
C LEU A 28 -4.75 7.15 -2.62
N ALA A 29 -5.91 6.68 -2.14
CA ALA A 29 -6.02 5.45 -1.36
C ALA A 29 -6.18 4.20 -2.23
N SER A 30 -6.54 4.36 -3.51
CA SER A 30 -6.24 3.32 -4.48
C SER A 30 -4.75 3.38 -4.81
N LYS A 31 -3.91 2.83 -3.91
CA LYS A 31 -2.72 2.11 -4.39
C LYS A 31 -3.27 1.26 -5.55
N PRO A 32 -2.77 1.41 -6.79
CA PRO A 32 -3.22 0.55 -7.88
C PRO A 32 -3.04 -0.87 -7.35
N ASN A 33 -4.17 -1.56 -7.16
CA ASN A 33 -4.14 -2.89 -6.59
C ASN A 33 -3.26 -3.72 -7.53
N PRO A 34 -2.05 -4.14 -7.13
CA PRO A 34 -1.18 -4.86 -8.05
C PRO A 34 -1.80 -6.21 -8.46
N GLN A 35 -2.83 -6.65 -7.73
CA GLN A 35 -3.61 -7.86 -7.98
C GLN A 35 -4.38 -7.87 -9.31
N ALA A 36 -4.44 -6.75 -10.05
CA ALA A 36 -5.03 -6.74 -11.39
C ALA A 36 -4.01 -7.02 -12.50
N MET A 37 -2.73 -7.22 -12.19
CA MET A 37 -1.84 -7.89 -13.14
C MET A 37 -2.16 -9.38 -13.08
N ASP A 38 -2.55 -9.95 -14.22
CA ASP A 38 -2.78 -11.38 -14.39
C ASP A 38 -1.43 -12.10 -14.34
N VAL A 39 -0.84 -12.20 -13.13
CA VAL A 39 0.44 -12.85 -12.92
C VAL A 39 0.21 -14.35 -13.14
N PRO A 40 0.87 -14.97 -14.15
CA PRO A 40 0.70 -16.38 -14.41
C PRO A 40 1.11 -17.20 -13.19
N LYS A 41 0.24 -18.12 -12.76
CA LYS A 41 0.52 -19.00 -11.62
C LYS A 41 1.73 -19.90 -11.93
N PRO A 42 2.70 -20.02 -11.01
CA PRO A 42 3.80 -20.95 -11.16
C PRO A 42 3.31 -22.38 -11.36
N LYS A 43 4.04 -23.15 -12.17
CA LYS A 43 3.72 -24.55 -12.41
C LYS A 43 3.88 -25.35 -11.12
N ALA A 44 2.92 -26.23 -10.82
CA ALA A 44 3.02 -27.14 -9.70
C ALA A 44 4.26 -28.04 -9.84
N PHE A 45 5.02 -28.18 -8.75
CA PHE A 45 6.18 -29.06 -8.69
C PHE A 45 5.75 -30.53 -8.86
N LYS A 46 6.28 -31.22 -9.89
CA LYS A 46 5.88 -32.59 -10.26
C LYS A 46 6.91 -33.67 -9.89
N GLY A 47 7.97 -33.32 -9.16
CA GLY A 47 8.65 -34.28 -8.31
C GLY A 47 9.78 -35.17 -8.88
N PRO A 48 10.58 -34.80 -9.88
CA PRO A 48 11.97 -35.25 -9.89
C PRO A 48 12.72 -34.58 -8.72
N ARG A 49 13.37 -35.35 -7.85
CA ARG A 49 14.16 -34.83 -6.71
C ARG A 49 15.53 -34.32 -7.17
N PHE A 50 15.54 -33.39 -8.12
CA PHE A 50 16.74 -32.61 -8.41
C PHE A 50 16.69 -31.35 -7.56
N ALA A 51 17.75 -31.08 -6.80
CA ALA A 51 17.86 -29.87 -5.96
C ALA A 51 17.58 -28.60 -6.78
N SER A 52 18.03 -28.58 -8.03
CA SER A 52 17.80 -27.49 -8.98
C SER A 52 16.34 -27.22 -9.33
N GLU A 53 15.48 -28.24 -9.38
CA GLU A 53 14.05 -28.04 -9.66
C GLU A 53 13.30 -27.49 -8.43
N VAL A 54 13.77 -27.84 -7.23
CA VAL A 54 13.25 -27.30 -5.96
C VAL A 54 13.65 -25.83 -5.83
N ASP A 55 14.91 -25.49 -6.11
CA ASP A 55 15.40 -24.11 -6.08
C ASP A 55 14.67 -23.23 -7.11
N ASN A 56 14.48 -23.74 -8.33
CA ASN A 56 13.72 -23.03 -9.36
C ASN A 56 12.25 -22.82 -8.96
N PHE A 57 11.65 -23.78 -8.25
CA PHE A 57 10.28 -23.65 -7.76
C PHE A 57 10.16 -22.57 -6.68
N PHE A 58 11.07 -22.53 -5.71
CA PHE A 58 11.09 -21.49 -4.69
C PHE A 58 11.30 -20.10 -5.30
N TRP A 59 12.26 -19.98 -6.21
CA TRP A 59 12.50 -18.73 -6.91
C TRP A 59 11.25 -18.24 -7.67
N ALA A 60 10.56 -19.13 -8.40
CA ALA A 60 9.34 -18.78 -9.11
C ALA A 60 8.19 -18.37 -8.17
N MET A 61 8.09 -18.99 -6.99
CA MET A 61 7.08 -18.67 -5.98
C MET A 61 7.35 -17.32 -5.31
N GLU A 62 8.60 -17.02 -4.96
CA GLU A 62 9.00 -15.72 -4.39
C GLU A 62 8.65 -14.58 -5.35
N GLN A 63 9.00 -14.73 -6.63
CA GLN A 63 8.68 -13.74 -7.65
C GLN A 63 7.16 -13.58 -7.86
N TYR A 64 6.41 -14.67 -7.77
CA TYR A 64 4.95 -14.65 -7.86
C TYR A 64 4.31 -13.88 -6.70
N PHE A 65 4.70 -14.15 -5.46
CA PHE A 65 4.18 -13.43 -4.29
C PHE A 65 4.55 -11.96 -4.29
N HIS A 66 5.79 -11.64 -4.70
CA HIS A 66 6.25 -10.27 -4.85
C HIS A 66 5.43 -9.50 -5.90
N ALA A 67 5.21 -10.11 -7.06
CA ALA A 67 4.41 -9.51 -8.13
C ALA A 67 2.92 -9.34 -7.76
N MET A 68 2.37 -10.27 -6.98
CA MET A 68 1.00 -10.17 -6.46
C MET A 68 0.84 -9.15 -5.33
N ASN A 69 1.93 -8.52 -4.90
CA ASN A 69 1.97 -7.60 -3.75
C ASN A 69 1.28 -8.20 -2.51
N ILE A 70 1.46 -9.51 -2.33
CA ILE A 70 1.10 -10.24 -1.12
C ILE A 70 2.22 -9.89 -0.12
N GLU A 71 2.13 -8.68 0.42
CA GLU A 71 2.95 -8.24 1.55
C GLU A 71 2.57 -9.06 2.77
N ASP A 72 3.57 -9.43 3.58
CA ASP A 72 3.40 -10.16 4.82
C ASP A 72 2.38 -9.43 5.71
N ASP A 73 1.20 -10.04 5.90
CA ASP A 73 0.04 -9.42 6.56
C ASP A 73 0.40 -8.92 7.97
N VAL A 74 1.43 -9.50 8.58
CA VAL A 74 2.02 -9.10 9.86
C VAL A 74 2.34 -7.60 9.91
N THR A 75 2.83 -7.02 8.81
CA THR A 75 3.21 -5.61 8.75
C THR A 75 1.99 -4.68 8.77
N LYS A 76 0.87 -5.10 8.16
CA LYS A 76 -0.38 -4.35 8.16
C LYS A 76 -1.06 -4.35 9.53
N TYR A 77 -1.05 -5.50 10.23
CA TYR A 77 -1.60 -5.58 11.59
C TYR A 77 -0.91 -4.61 12.56
N VAL A 78 0.43 -4.52 12.49
CA VAL A 78 1.19 -3.62 13.37
C VAL A 78 0.96 -2.14 13.04
N GLU A 79 0.90 -1.78 11.75
CA GLU A 79 0.58 -0.41 11.34
C GLU A 79 -0.83 0.01 11.77
N ASP A 80 -1.82 -0.88 11.60
CA ASP A 80 -3.20 -0.57 11.94
C ASP A 80 -3.40 -0.51 13.45
N GLU A 81 -2.72 -1.37 14.22
CA GLU A 81 -2.69 -1.26 15.68
C GLU A 81 -2.03 0.05 16.15
N ALA A 82 -0.91 0.45 15.53
CA ALA A 82 -0.24 1.72 15.84
C ALA A 82 -1.13 2.94 15.49
N ARG A 83 -1.85 2.90 14.36
CA ARG A 83 -2.82 3.94 13.98
C ARG A 83 -3.99 4.02 14.95
N VAL A 84 -4.50 2.87 15.41
CA VAL A 84 -5.56 2.82 16.43
C VAL A 84 -5.06 3.43 17.74
N LYS A 85 -3.87 3.04 18.21
CA LYS A 85 -3.26 3.60 19.43
C LYS A 85 -3.02 5.10 19.34
N LEU A 86 -2.57 5.61 18.19
CA LEU A 86 -2.39 7.05 17.97
C LEU A 86 -3.72 7.81 18.05
N ARG A 87 -4.82 7.26 17.52
CA ARG A 87 -6.15 7.89 17.65
C ARG A 87 -6.58 8.05 19.10
N TRP A 88 -6.32 7.05 19.94
CA TRP A 88 -6.61 7.11 21.38
C TRP A 88 -5.83 8.22 22.11
N LEU A 89 -4.64 8.57 21.64
CA LEU A 89 -3.80 9.62 22.24
C LEU A 89 -4.17 11.04 21.80
N THR A 90 -4.96 11.17 20.74
CA THR A 90 -5.42 12.46 20.19
C THR A 90 -6.85 12.84 20.59
N GLN A 91 -7.51 12.01 21.40
CA GLN A 91 -8.90 12.18 21.86
C GLN A 91 -8.96 12.74 23.28
#